data_AF-A0A434N5Y7-F1
#
_entry.id   AF-A0A434N5Y7-F1
#
_cell.length_a   1.000
_cell.length_b   1.000
_cell.length_c   1.000
_cell.angle_alpha   90.00
_cell.angle_beta   90.00
_cell.angle_gamma   90.00
#
_symmetry.space_group_name_H-M   'P 1'
#
loop_
_entity.id
_entity.type
_entity.pdbx_description
1 polymer ?
#
loop_
_entity_poly.entity_id
_entity_poly.type
_entity_poly.pdbx_seq_one_letter_code
_entity_poly.pdbx_strand_id
1 'polypeptide(L)'
;LGVSSVLNAPSRSVADTLLRLAEVREQFCLEYMSTLDAVLAVGLPTAICSIYDVRYADPDQRRIAVTALSILNDCITRAAAVRGVPLIDLRIICGEDADFVNAIEPSEQGGKKIAAAIVSFLTKYEFRSGRAELIVR
;
A
#
# COMPACT_ATOMS: atom_id res chain seq x y z
N LEU A 1 3.41 4.56 13.34
CA LEU A 1 2.13 3.81 13.50
C LEU A 1 1.24 4.55 14.49
N GLY A 2 0.62 5.67 14.08
CA GLY A 2 -0.29 6.45 14.94
C GLY A 2 -1.74 5.99 14.93
N VAL A 3 -2.11 5.12 13.97
CA VAL A 3 -3.50 4.72 13.70
C VAL A 3 -3.81 3.26 14.06
N SER A 4 -2.83 2.44 14.46
CA SER A 4 -3.09 1.02 14.80
C SER A 4 -3.96 0.85 16.04
N SER A 5 -3.98 1.84 16.92
CA SER A 5 -4.83 1.88 18.12
C SER A 5 -6.33 1.84 17.79
N VAL A 6 -6.74 2.33 16.61
CA VAL A 6 -8.15 2.33 16.18
C VAL A 6 -8.70 0.90 16.07
N LEU A 7 -7.85 -0.08 15.78
CA LEU A 7 -8.26 -1.48 15.57
C LEU A 7 -8.72 -2.16 16.86
N ASN A 8 -8.27 -1.66 18.02
CA ASN A 8 -8.64 -2.20 19.33
C ASN A 8 -9.62 -1.27 20.09
N ALA A 9 -10.07 -0.18 19.46
CA ALA A 9 -10.95 0.78 20.10
C ALA A 9 -12.38 0.20 20.26
N PRO A 10 -13.05 0.43 21.40
CA PRO A 10 -14.43 0.00 21.57
C PRO A 10 -15.34 0.73 20.58
N SER A 11 -16.32 0.02 20.02
CA SER A 11 -17.29 0.54 19.06
C SER A 11 -18.72 0.22 19.50
N ARG A 12 -19.64 1.15 19.21
CA ARG A 12 -21.06 1.02 19.58
C ARG A 12 -21.88 0.26 18.54
N SER A 13 -21.40 0.22 17.29
CA SER A 13 -22.07 -0.46 16.16
C SER A 13 -21.11 -0.64 14.99
N VAL A 14 -21.48 -1.47 14.01
CA VAL A 14 -20.72 -1.56 12.76
C VAL A 14 -20.65 -0.22 12.03
N ALA A 15 -21.72 0.58 12.05
CA ALA A 15 -21.73 1.90 11.43
C ALA A 15 -20.74 2.88 12.09
N ASP A 16 -20.66 2.88 13.43
CA ASP A 16 -19.66 3.65 14.19
C ASP A 16 -18.23 3.24 13.80
N THR A 17 -17.96 1.93 13.71
CA THR A 17 -16.65 1.44 13.24
C THR A 17 -16.33 1.92 11.82
N LEU A 18 -17.28 1.82 10.89
CA LEU A 18 -17.07 2.22 9.50
C LEU A 18 -16.83 3.73 9.37
N LEU A 19 -17.51 4.56 10.16
CA LEU A 19 -17.28 6.01 10.19
C LEU A 19 -15.86 6.33 10.68
N ARG A 20 -15.40 5.69 11.76
CA ARG A 20 -14.01 5.89 12.23
C ARG A 20 -12.97 5.45 11.21
N LEU A 21 -13.21 4.33 10.51
CA LEU A 21 -12.33 3.89 9.43
C LEU A 21 -12.36 4.85 8.24
N ALA A 22 -13.50 5.48 7.95
CA ALA A 22 -13.61 6.50 6.92
C ALA A 22 -12.80 7.75 7.27
N GLU A 23 -12.85 8.22 8.52
CA GLU A 23 -12.02 9.34 9.00
C GLU A 23 -10.52 9.04 8.86
N VAL A 24 -10.08 7.84 9.27
CA VAL A 24 -8.68 7.41 9.09
C VAL A 24 -8.29 7.38 7.62
N ARG A 25 -9.15 6.85 6.75
CA ARG A 25 -8.93 6.81 5.29
C ARG A 25 -8.79 8.22 4.73
N GLU A 26 -9.72 9.12 5.09
CA GLU A 26 -9.76 10.48 4.57
C GLU A 26 -8.51 11.27 4.95
N GLN A 27 -8.10 11.18 6.23
CA GLN A 27 -6.86 11.81 6.68
C GLN A 27 -5.63 11.25 5.95
N PHE A 28 -5.51 9.92 5.89
CA PHE A 28 -4.42 9.27 5.15
C PHE A 28 -4.39 9.71 3.69
N CYS A 29 -5.55 9.78 3.04
CA CYS A 29 -5.65 10.18 1.64
C CYS A 29 -5.20 11.61 1.38
N LEU A 30 -5.61 12.55 2.22
CA LEU A 30 -5.20 13.94 2.12
C LEU A 30 -3.67 14.07 2.23
N GLU A 31 -3.09 13.44 3.24
CA GLU A 31 -1.65 13.46 3.49
C GLU A 31 -0.84 12.76 2.39
N TYR A 32 -1.30 11.58 1.96
CA TYR A 32 -0.65 10.79 0.93
C TYR A 32 -0.65 11.52 -0.41
N MET A 33 -1.78 12.10 -0.81
CA MET A 33 -1.90 12.88 -2.04
C MET A 33 -1.00 14.12 -2.02
N SER A 34 -1.01 14.87 -0.91
CA SER A 34 -0.14 16.05 -0.78
C SER A 34 1.34 15.68 -0.84
N THR A 35 1.73 14.56 -0.25
CA THR A 35 3.13 14.07 -0.28
C THR A 35 3.50 13.62 -1.69
N LEU A 36 2.62 12.87 -2.36
CA LEU A 36 2.84 12.42 -3.72
C LEU A 36 2.97 13.60 -4.69
N ASP A 37 2.15 14.64 -4.55
CA ASP A 37 2.26 15.85 -5.38
C ASP A 37 3.63 16.54 -5.20
N ALA A 38 4.14 16.61 -3.97
CA ALA A 38 5.47 17.15 -3.69
C ALA A 38 6.59 16.29 -4.30
N VAL A 39 6.46 14.96 -4.26
CA VAL A 39 7.42 14.04 -4.90
C VAL A 39 7.39 14.20 -6.43
N LEU A 40 6.21 14.27 -7.03
CA LEU A 40 6.06 14.40 -8.48
C LEU A 40 6.53 15.76 -9.00
N ALA A 41 6.44 16.81 -8.19
CA ALA A 41 6.98 18.14 -8.52
C ALA A 41 8.50 18.14 -8.77
N VAL A 42 9.23 17.12 -8.29
CA VAL A 42 10.67 16.95 -8.57
C VAL A 42 10.92 16.61 -10.06
N GLY A 43 9.92 16.08 -10.77
CA GLY A 43 10.01 15.80 -12.21
C GLY A 43 10.83 14.55 -12.56
N LEU A 44 11.12 13.68 -11.59
CA LEU A 44 11.80 12.42 -11.83
C LEU A 44 10.81 11.27 -12.09
N PRO A 45 11.21 10.27 -12.90
CA PRO A 45 10.65 8.92 -12.88
C PRO A 45 10.17 8.45 -11.51
N THR A 46 8.85 8.33 -11.33
CA THR A 46 8.27 7.95 -10.03
C THR A 46 7.27 6.82 -10.20
N ALA A 47 7.43 5.77 -9.40
CA ALA A 47 6.42 4.77 -9.12
C ALA A 47 6.10 4.80 -7.62
N ILE A 48 4.89 4.40 -7.26
CA ILE A 48 4.48 4.23 -5.86
C ILE A 48 4.20 2.76 -5.56
N CYS A 49 4.25 2.39 -4.28
CA CYS A 49 3.99 1.03 -3.84
C CYS A 49 2.70 0.95 -3.03
N SER A 50 1.93 -0.13 -3.20
CA SER A 50 0.91 -0.51 -2.21
C SER A 50 1.58 -0.99 -0.91
N ILE A 51 0.80 -1.10 0.16
CA ILE A 51 1.22 -1.75 1.40
C ILE A 51 0.90 -3.25 1.27
N TYR A 52 1.89 -4.11 1.47
CA TYR A 52 1.69 -5.57 1.49
C TYR A 52 0.85 -6.02 2.70
N ASP A 53 0.28 -7.22 2.60
CA ASP A 53 -0.47 -7.83 3.68
C ASP A 53 0.46 -8.32 4.81
N VAL A 54 0.06 -8.08 6.05
CA VAL A 54 0.80 -8.57 7.23
C VAL A 54 0.66 -10.09 7.40
N ARG A 55 1.66 -10.68 8.06
CA ARG A 55 1.75 -12.12 8.38
C ARG A 55 1.66 -12.37 9.90
N TYR A 56 0.71 -11.72 10.57
CA TYR A 56 0.44 -12.02 11.98
C TYR A 56 0.08 -13.49 12.16
N ALA A 57 0.63 -14.11 13.21
CA ALA A 57 0.37 -15.50 13.55
C ALA A 57 -1.07 -15.73 14.02
N ASP A 58 -1.65 -14.74 14.72
CA ASP A 58 -3.07 -14.76 15.08
C ASP A 58 -3.93 -14.52 13.83
N PRO A 59 -4.81 -15.47 13.44
CA PRO A 59 -5.58 -15.37 12.21
C PRO A 59 -6.56 -14.19 12.20
N ASP A 60 -7.14 -13.83 13.33
CA ASP A 60 -8.12 -12.75 13.40
C ASP A 60 -7.44 -11.39 13.36
N GLN A 61 -6.33 -11.21 14.07
CA GLN A 61 -5.49 -10.01 13.95
C GLN A 61 -4.98 -9.84 12.52
N ARG A 62 -4.57 -10.93 11.85
CA ARG A 62 -4.18 -10.89 10.43
C ARG A 62 -5.33 -10.41 9.56
N ARG A 63 -6.52 -10.98 9.71
CA ARG A 63 -7.72 -10.60 8.93
C ARG A 63 -8.13 -9.14 9.19
N ILE A 64 -8.11 -8.69 10.44
CA ILE A 64 -8.42 -7.31 10.83
C ILE A 64 -7.41 -6.35 10.17
N ALA A 65 -6.11 -6.63 10.30
CA ALA A 65 -5.07 -5.78 9.76
C ALA A 65 -5.12 -5.71 8.23
N VAL A 66 -5.26 -6.84 7.52
CA VAL A 66 -5.40 -6.87 6.05
C VAL A 66 -6.64 -6.10 5.60
N THR A 67 -7.77 -6.23 6.31
CA THR A 67 -8.99 -5.47 6.01
C THR A 67 -8.76 -3.97 6.16
N ALA A 68 -8.11 -3.54 7.25
CA ALA A 68 -7.78 -2.13 7.48
C ALA A 68 -6.79 -1.60 6.43
N LEU A 69 -5.75 -2.37 6.08
CA LEU A 69 -4.78 -2.01 5.04
C LEU A 69 -5.45 -1.87 3.66
N SER A 70 -6.47 -2.66 3.37
CA SER A 70 -7.23 -2.57 2.11
C SER A 70 -7.86 -1.17 1.92
N ILE A 71 -8.28 -0.54 3.03
CA ILE A 71 -8.86 0.81 3.02
C ILE A 71 -7.80 1.85 2.63
N LEU A 72 -6.57 1.72 3.15
CA LEU A 72 -5.46 2.61 2.82
C LEU A 72 -4.96 2.36 1.38
N ASN A 73 -4.90 1.09 0.98
CA ASN A 73 -4.47 0.69 -0.36
C ASN A 73 -5.43 1.13 -1.47
N ASP A 74 -6.74 1.24 -1.21
CA ASP A 74 -7.67 1.87 -2.16
C ASP A 74 -7.23 3.31 -2.45
N CYS A 75 -6.82 4.04 -1.42
CA CYS A 75 -6.34 5.40 -1.58
C CYS A 75 -5.06 5.49 -2.43
N ILE A 76 -4.08 4.63 -2.14
CA ILE A 76 -2.82 4.55 -2.91
C ILE A 76 -3.13 4.21 -4.37
N THR A 77 -4.02 3.26 -4.61
CA THR A 77 -4.40 2.81 -5.96
C THR A 77 -5.08 3.94 -6.74
N ARG A 78 -6.00 4.69 -6.11
CA ARG A 78 -6.62 5.87 -6.73
C ARG A 78 -5.62 6.98 -6.98
N ALA A 79 -4.69 7.22 -6.06
CA ALA A 79 -3.65 8.22 -6.21
C ALA A 79 -2.76 7.91 -7.43
N ALA A 80 -2.41 6.64 -7.64
CA ALA A 80 -1.70 6.17 -8.83
C ALA A 80 -2.47 6.51 -10.11
N ALA A 81 -3.75 6.10 -10.16
CA ALA A 81 -4.63 6.27 -11.30
C ALA A 81 -4.83 7.75 -11.68
N VAL A 82 -5.14 8.60 -10.70
CA VAL A 82 -5.40 10.02 -10.90
C VAL A 82 -4.17 10.77 -11.41
N ARG A 83 -2.97 10.39 -10.95
CA ARG A 83 -1.71 11.05 -11.34
C ARG A 83 -1.02 10.38 -12.53
N GLY A 84 -1.57 9.28 -13.03
CA GLY A 84 -1.00 8.53 -14.13
C GLY A 84 0.41 8.01 -13.81
N VAL A 85 0.65 7.58 -12.58
CA VAL A 85 1.94 7.01 -12.14
C VAL A 85 1.83 5.50 -11.94
N PRO A 86 2.90 4.72 -12.17
CA PRO A 86 2.89 3.29 -11.93
C PRO A 86 2.70 2.93 -10.46
N LEU A 87 2.00 1.83 -10.23
CA LEU A 87 1.82 1.20 -8.93
C LEU A 87 2.53 -0.15 -8.89
N ILE A 88 3.55 -0.28 -8.05
CA ILE A 88 4.17 -1.56 -7.69
C ILE A 88 3.31 -2.21 -6.59
N ASP A 89 2.56 -3.25 -6.94
CA ASP A 89 1.63 -3.86 -5.99
C ASP A 89 2.30 -4.91 -5.10
N LEU A 90 2.73 -4.46 -3.93
CA LEU A 90 3.39 -5.31 -2.95
C LEU A 90 2.49 -6.41 -2.40
N ARG A 91 1.17 -6.29 -2.48
CA ARG A 91 0.24 -7.37 -2.08
C ARG A 91 0.38 -8.59 -2.98
N ILE A 92 0.67 -8.36 -4.27
CA ILE A 92 0.84 -9.43 -5.25
C ILE A 92 2.30 -9.91 -5.26
N ILE A 93 3.26 -8.98 -5.20
CA ILE A 93 4.69 -9.29 -5.21
C ILE A 93 5.10 -10.10 -3.96
N CYS A 94 4.63 -9.71 -2.78
CA CYS A 94 4.86 -10.40 -1.50
C CYS A 94 3.64 -11.24 -1.11
N GLY A 95 3.23 -12.14 -2.01
CA GLY A 95 2.02 -12.95 -1.89
C GLY A 95 2.16 -14.21 -1.03
N GLU A 96 3.39 -14.62 -0.68
CA GLU A 96 3.66 -15.88 0.02
C GLU A 96 4.15 -15.63 1.45
N ASP A 97 4.03 -16.62 2.33
CA ASP A 97 4.53 -16.47 3.71
C ASP A 97 6.07 -16.43 3.76
N ALA A 98 6.75 -17.11 2.84
CA ALA A 98 8.22 -17.10 2.72
C ALA A 98 8.80 -15.73 2.30
N ASP A 99 7.96 -14.81 1.80
CA ASP A 99 8.37 -13.44 1.47
C ASP A 99 8.61 -12.57 2.72
N PHE A 100 8.38 -13.11 3.92
CA PHE A 100 8.47 -12.40 5.19
C PHE A 100 9.36 -13.15 6.19
N VAL A 101 10.20 -12.41 6.92
CA VAL A 101 11.00 -12.96 8.03
C VAL A 101 10.24 -12.87 9.35
N ASN A 102 9.29 -11.93 9.46
CA ASN A 102 8.38 -11.79 10.58
C ASN A 102 7.04 -11.23 10.10
N ALA A 103 6.16 -10.84 11.04
CA ALA A 103 4.80 -10.44 10.69
C ALA A 103 4.69 -9.21 9.76
N ILE A 104 5.71 -8.35 9.69
CA ILE A 104 5.62 -7.11 8.92
C ILE A 104 6.86 -6.82 8.06
N GLU A 105 7.96 -7.53 8.23
CA GLU A 105 9.21 -7.27 7.51
C GLU A 105 9.46 -8.30 6.41
N PRO A 106 9.79 -7.87 5.18
CA PRO A 106 10.16 -8.76 4.10
C PRO A 106 11.39 -9.60 4.44
N SER A 107 11.41 -10.85 3.98
CA SER A 107 12.59 -11.72 4.00
C SER A 107 13.56 -11.34 2.88
N GLU A 108 14.70 -12.05 2.78
CA GLU A 108 15.58 -11.97 1.61
C GLU A 108 14.82 -12.27 0.31
N GLN A 109 13.96 -13.30 0.32
CA GLN A 109 13.11 -13.65 -0.82
C GLN A 109 12.17 -12.49 -1.17
N GLY A 110 11.44 -11.96 -0.20
CA GLY A 110 10.51 -10.84 -0.41
C GLY A 110 11.24 -9.60 -0.93
N GLY A 111 12.37 -9.24 -0.32
CA GLY A 111 13.23 -8.15 -0.75
C GLY A 111 13.73 -8.32 -2.18
N LYS A 112 14.12 -9.54 -2.58
CA LYS A 112 14.51 -9.85 -3.96
C LYS A 112 13.37 -9.66 -4.95
N LYS A 113 12.14 -10.08 -4.60
CA LYS A 113 10.95 -9.84 -5.44
C LYS A 113 10.65 -8.35 -5.60
N ILE A 114 10.74 -7.57 -4.51
CA ILE A 114 10.58 -6.11 -4.54
C ILE A 114 11.65 -5.45 -5.42
N ALA A 115 12.92 -5.82 -5.24
CA ALA A 115 14.02 -5.28 -6.03
C ALA A 115 13.85 -5.60 -7.53
N ALA A 116 13.41 -6.82 -7.87
CA ALA A 116 13.13 -7.20 -9.25
C ALA A 116 12.02 -6.32 -9.87
N ALA A 117 10.94 -6.05 -9.13
CA ALA A 117 9.87 -5.17 -9.60
C ALA A 117 10.34 -3.71 -9.80
N ILE A 118 11.21 -3.19 -8.92
CA ILE A 118 11.83 -1.87 -9.08
C ILE A 118 12.72 -1.83 -10.33
N VAL A 119 13.54 -2.86 -10.56
CA VAL A 119 14.36 -2.97 -11.78
C VAL A 119 13.47 -3.07 -13.02
N SER A 120 12.37 -3.82 -12.96
CA SER A 120 11.36 -3.95 -14.02
C SER A 120 10.79 -2.58 -14.38
N PHE A 121 10.40 -1.78 -13.37
CA PHE A 121 9.99 -0.39 -13.53
C PHE A 121 11.08 0.45 -14.22
N LEU A 122 12.32 0.44 -13.72
CA LEU A 122 13.39 1.29 -14.26
C LEU A 122 13.84 0.92 -15.68
N THR A 123 13.68 -0.34 -16.09
CA THR A 123 14.23 -0.85 -17.35
C THR A 123 13.21 -1.06 -18.46
N LYS A 124 11.94 -1.34 -18.12
CA LYS A 124 10.89 -1.66 -19.10
C LYS A 124 9.84 -0.57 -19.22
N TYR A 125 9.76 0.34 -18.25
CA TYR A 125 8.80 1.41 -18.29
C TYR A 125 9.30 2.51 -19.22
N GLU A 126 8.71 2.59 -20.42
CA GLU A 126 8.76 3.84 -21.17
C GLU A 126 7.88 4.83 -20.43
N PHE A 127 8.43 5.99 -20.04
CA PHE A 127 7.67 7.09 -19.43
C PHE A 127 6.69 7.69 -20.44
N ARG A 128 5.63 6.94 -20.73
CA ARG A 128 4.50 7.36 -21.55
C ARG A 128 3.58 8.14 -20.62
N SER A 129 3.54 9.44 -20.85
CA SER A 129 2.74 10.37 -20.08
C SER A 129 1.28 9.90 -19.96
N GLY A 130 0.76 9.85 -18.74
CA GLY A 130 -0.68 9.80 -18.46
C GLY A 130 -1.34 8.43 -18.31
N ARG A 131 -0.61 7.32 -18.12
CA ARG A 131 -1.21 6.02 -17.80
C ARG A 131 -0.66 5.46 -16.50
N ALA A 132 -1.57 5.07 -15.60
CA ALA A 132 -1.20 4.26 -14.45
C ALA A 132 -1.10 2.79 -14.87
N GLU A 133 0.02 2.16 -14.53
CA GLU A 133 0.27 0.74 -14.79
C GLU A 133 0.46 -0.02 -13.48
N LEU A 134 -0.01 -1.26 -13.44
CA LEU A 134 0.16 -2.15 -12.30
C LEU A 134 1.38 -3.06 -12.53
N ILE A 135 2.41 -2.90 -11.70
CA ILE A 135 3.62 -3.71 -11.73
C ILE A 135 3.52 -4.77 -10.65
N VAL A 136 3.60 -6.04 -11.07
CA VAL A 136 3.43 -7.21 -10.19
C VAL A 136 4.61 -8.19 -10.26
N ARG A 137 5.63 -7.90 -11.09
CA ARG A 137 6.81 -8.74 -11.35
C ARG A 137 8.02 -7.92 -11.79
#